data_AF-A0A2C5Y5D9-F1
#
_entry.id   AF-A0A2C5Y5D9-F1
#
_cell.length_a   1.000
_cell.length_b   1.000
_cell.length_c   1.000
_cell.angle_alpha   90.00
_cell.angle_beta   90.00
_cell.angle_gamma   90.00
#
_symmetry.space_group_name_H-M   'P 1'
#
loop_
_entity.id
_entity.type
_entity.pdbx_description
1 polymer ?
#
loop_
_entity_poly.entity_id
_entity_poly.type
_entity_poly.pdbx_seq_one_letter_code
_entity_poly.pdbx_strand_id
1 'polypeptide(L)'
;MSGSCPGTLFAQVGAGVKTGFSALEGAIVGGVMWAGCLENLIARRRERTGAVAKADVIHDQVGVSRTTMLLLVEAACFVVIASTMVLTPSGRIVRFTGPVGGLLIGLAQLVSLATRRSLVGVSSAYQEMGDCFCRLARNTRANTIKPGSYRGILFAAGIAAGAWMFLRLVPGGVTGPLPHVSPTMATTGGVLMAIGSRMAGGCTSGHGISGISLLSVSSMVSIASMFVSAAVVVRLVG
;
A
#
# COMPACT_ATOMS: atom_id res chain seq x y z
N MET A 1 -14.25 -0.96 3.93
CA MET A 1 -14.81 0.41 3.86
C MET A 1 -14.42 1.12 2.56
N SER A 2 -13.14 1.26 2.21
CA SER A 2 -12.71 1.90 0.94
C SER A 2 -13.01 1.07 -0.32
N GLY A 3 -13.09 -0.26 -0.21
CA GLY A 3 -13.11 -1.16 -1.38
C GLY A 3 -11.76 -1.28 -2.09
N SER A 4 -10.70 -0.74 -1.48
CA SER A 4 -9.35 -0.60 -2.04
C SER A 4 -8.30 -0.77 -0.95
N CYS A 5 -7.11 -1.24 -1.32
CA CYS A 5 -5.93 -1.08 -0.48
C CYS A 5 -5.07 0.07 -1.02
N PRO A 6 -4.12 0.61 -0.22
CA PRO A 6 -3.31 1.75 -0.66
C PRO A 6 -2.55 1.46 -1.97
N GLY A 7 -2.15 0.19 -2.16
CA GLY A 7 -1.54 -0.33 -3.39
C GLY A 7 -2.45 -0.28 -4.60
N THR A 8 -3.66 -0.81 -4.47
CA THR A 8 -4.58 -1.04 -5.60
C THR A 8 -5.41 0.18 -5.95
N LEU A 9 -5.51 1.18 -5.05
CA LEU A 9 -6.27 2.41 -5.28
C LEU A 9 -5.93 3.06 -6.64
N PHE A 10 -4.64 3.29 -6.92
CA PHE A 10 -4.23 3.96 -8.15
C PHE A 10 -4.48 3.10 -9.40
N ALA A 11 -4.36 1.78 -9.28
CA ALA A 11 -4.72 0.86 -10.36
C ALA A 11 -6.24 0.88 -10.63
N GLN A 12 -7.07 0.95 -9.58
CA GLN A 12 -8.53 1.08 -9.71
C GLN A 12 -8.95 2.41 -10.33
N VAL A 13 -8.25 3.50 -9.99
CA VAL A 13 -8.43 4.82 -10.63
C VAL A 13 -8.07 4.75 -12.11
N GLY A 14 -6.92 4.15 -12.46
CA GLY A 14 -6.52 3.90 -13.84
C GLY A 14 -7.50 3.00 -14.60
N ALA A 15 -8.16 2.09 -13.89
CA ALA A 15 -9.21 1.24 -14.42
C ALA A 15 -10.58 1.91 -14.57
N GLY A 16 -10.74 3.15 -14.15
CA GLY A 16 -12.01 3.88 -14.26
C GLY A 16 -13.08 3.43 -13.27
N VAL A 17 -12.69 2.78 -12.16
CA VAL A 17 -13.64 2.30 -11.15
C VAL A 17 -14.15 3.47 -10.31
N LYS A 18 -15.48 3.70 -10.30
CA LYS A 18 -16.12 4.82 -9.57
C LYS A 18 -15.74 4.87 -8.09
N THR A 19 -15.74 3.72 -7.41
CA THR A 19 -15.36 3.64 -5.99
C THR A 19 -13.89 3.98 -5.75
N GLY A 20 -13.02 3.72 -6.73
CA GLY A 20 -11.61 4.10 -6.69
C GLY A 20 -11.42 5.62 -6.66
N PHE A 21 -12.24 6.38 -7.41
CA PHE A 21 -12.22 7.84 -7.36
C PHE A 21 -12.70 8.38 -6.02
N SER A 22 -13.81 7.88 -5.48
CA SER A 22 -14.29 8.31 -4.15
C SER A 22 -13.30 7.99 -3.03
N ALA A 23 -12.63 6.83 -3.10
CA ALA A 23 -11.57 6.48 -2.16
C ALA A 23 -10.31 7.35 -2.35
N LEU A 24 -10.00 7.79 -3.57
CA LEU A 24 -8.90 8.72 -3.84
C LEU A 24 -9.18 10.11 -3.25
N GLU A 25 -10.38 10.65 -3.42
CA GLU A 25 -10.79 11.91 -2.79
C GLU A 25 -10.59 11.85 -1.27
N GLY A 26 -11.07 10.76 -0.65
CA GLY A 26 -10.85 10.51 0.77
C GLY A 26 -9.37 10.43 1.13
N ALA A 27 -8.57 9.74 0.32
CA ALA A 27 -7.15 9.60 0.57
C ALA A 27 -6.39 10.94 0.44
N ILE A 28 -6.80 11.83 -0.46
CA ILE A 28 -6.27 13.19 -0.55
C ILE A 28 -6.61 13.98 0.72
N VAL A 29 -7.86 13.94 1.17
CA VAL A 29 -8.27 14.58 2.44
C VAL A 29 -7.46 14.05 3.62
N GLY A 30 -7.28 12.72 3.71
CA GLY A 30 -6.44 12.10 4.73
C GLY A 30 -4.98 12.53 4.64
N GLY A 31 -4.44 12.69 3.43
CA GLY A 31 -3.10 13.24 3.18
C GLY A 31 -2.96 14.69 3.63
N VAL A 32 -3.95 15.54 3.36
CA VAL A 32 -3.99 16.95 3.81
C VAL A 32 -4.04 17.03 5.34
N MET A 33 -4.88 16.21 5.98
CA MET A 33 -4.96 16.14 7.45
C MET A 33 -3.63 15.68 8.06
N TRP A 34 -2.98 14.70 7.42
CA TRP A 34 -1.66 14.21 7.82
C TRP A 34 -0.60 15.31 7.77
N ALA A 35 -0.42 15.93 6.60
CA ALA A 35 0.57 16.97 6.34
C ALA A 35 0.33 18.25 7.17
N GLY A 36 -0.94 18.64 7.34
CA GLY A 36 -1.29 19.90 7.99
C GLY A 36 -1.14 19.88 9.52
N CYS A 37 -1.50 18.76 10.17
CA CYS A 37 -1.61 18.73 11.64
C CYS A 37 -1.07 17.43 12.25
N LEU A 38 -1.42 16.28 11.67
CA LEU A 38 -1.21 14.98 12.33
C LEU A 38 0.26 14.60 12.46
N GLU A 39 1.07 14.86 11.43
CA GLU A 39 2.51 14.56 11.45
C GLU A 39 3.22 15.30 12.57
N ASN A 40 2.96 16.61 12.72
CA ASN A 40 3.53 17.43 13.79
C ASN A 40 3.08 16.99 15.18
N LEU A 41 1.79 16.61 15.32
CA LEU A 41 1.26 16.15 16.60
C LEU A 41 1.88 14.81 17.03
N ILE A 42 2.03 13.88 16.09
CA ILE A 42 2.63 12.56 16.35
C ILE A 42 4.12 12.70 16.64
N ALA A 43 4.85 13.55 15.90
CA ALA A 43 6.26 13.84 16.15
C ALA A 43 6.47 14.38 17.58
N ARG A 44 5.69 15.40 17.99
CA ARG A 44 5.74 15.96 19.35
C ARG A 44 5.40 14.94 20.43
N ARG A 45 4.43 14.05 20.18
CA ARG A 45 4.10 12.97 21.13
C ARG A 45 5.23 11.98 21.25
N ARG A 46 5.86 11.59 20.14
CA ARG A 46 6.98 10.63 20.12
C ARG A 46 8.22 11.16 20.84
N GLU A 47 8.52 12.44 20.68
CA GLU A 47 9.57 13.13 21.44
C GLU A 47 9.25 13.12 22.94
N ARG A 48 8.00 13.41 23.31
CA ARG A 48 7.56 13.41 24.71
C ARG A 48 7.62 12.03 25.36
N THR A 49 7.27 10.97 24.63
CA THR A 49 7.27 9.60 25.17
C THR A 49 8.63 8.91 25.07
N GLY A 50 9.64 9.52 24.45
CA GLY A 50 10.95 8.89 24.23
C GLY A 50 10.88 7.60 23.41
N ALA A 51 9.79 7.37 22.68
CA ALA A 51 9.53 6.12 21.99
C ALA A 51 10.43 5.98 20.75
N VAL A 52 11.57 5.31 20.93
CA VAL A 52 12.41 4.86 19.82
C VAL A 52 11.80 3.58 19.26
N ALA A 53 11.19 3.66 18.08
CA ALA A 53 10.79 2.49 17.33
C ALA A 53 12.04 1.67 16.99
N LYS A 54 12.32 0.64 17.79
CA LYS A 54 13.42 -0.27 17.58
C LYS A 54 13.08 -1.15 16.38
N ALA A 55 13.80 -0.98 15.28
CA ALA A 55 13.69 -1.85 14.12
C ALA A 55 14.41 -3.17 14.42
N ASP A 56 13.87 -3.98 15.35
CA ASP A 56 14.44 -5.30 15.61
C ASP A 56 14.22 -6.17 14.37
N VAL A 57 15.31 -6.76 13.89
CA VAL A 57 15.34 -7.72 12.77
C VAL A 57 15.26 -9.12 13.38
N ILE A 58 14.45 -10.02 12.80
CA ILE A 58 14.09 -11.29 13.46
C ILE A 58 15.31 -12.18 13.73
N HIS A 59 16.35 -12.05 12.91
CA HIS A 59 17.60 -12.79 13.03
C HIS A 59 18.28 -12.61 14.40
N ASP A 60 18.14 -11.43 15.02
CA ASP A 60 18.81 -11.10 16.28
C ASP A 60 18.14 -11.73 17.50
N GLN A 61 16.87 -12.17 17.38
CA GLN A 61 16.11 -12.75 18.49
C GLN A 61 15.94 -14.28 18.39
N VAL A 62 16.14 -14.89 17.22
CA VAL A 62 15.88 -16.32 17.01
C VAL A 62 17.18 -17.14 16.86
N GLY A 63 18.35 -16.51 16.73
CA GLY A 63 19.64 -17.24 16.62
C GLY A 63 19.78 -18.13 15.38
N VAL A 64 18.84 -18.02 14.44
CA VAL A 64 18.77 -18.80 13.20
C VAL A 64 19.35 -17.99 12.06
N SER A 65 20.24 -18.61 11.27
CA SER A 65 20.86 -17.98 10.10
C SER A 65 19.84 -17.34 9.15
N ARG A 66 20.17 -16.17 8.61
CA ARG A 66 19.34 -15.41 7.65
C ARG A 66 18.92 -16.27 6.46
N THR A 67 19.80 -17.15 5.99
CA THR A 67 19.53 -18.06 4.88
C THR A 67 18.49 -19.11 5.25
N THR A 68 18.60 -19.72 6.43
CA THR A 68 17.62 -20.69 6.93
C THR A 68 16.24 -20.06 7.08
N MET A 69 16.18 -18.83 7.61
CA MET A 69 14.89 -18.16 7.78
C MET A 69 14.27 -17.74 6.44
N LEU A 70 15.07 -17.31 5.47
CA LEU A 70 14.61 -17.09 4.09
C LEU A 70 14.03 -18.37 3.49
N LEU A 71 14.76 -19.48 3.59
CA LEU A 71 14.32 -20.78 3.07
C LEU A 71 13.02 -21.26 3.71
N LEU A 72 12.85 -21.06 5.02
CA LEU A 72 11.60 -21.40 5.72
C LEU A 72 10.42 -20.56 5.22
N VAL A 73 10.61 -19.24 5.05
CA VAL A 73 9.57 -18.35 4.51
C VAL A 73 9.24 -18.71 3.07
N GLU A 74 10.24 -19.00 2.24
CA GLU A 74 10.04 -19.44 0.85
C GLU A 74 9.28 -20.76 0.77
N ALA A 75 9.66 -21.75 1.59
CA ALA A 75 8.97 -23.03 1.66
C ALA A 75 7.51 -22.87 2.10
N ALA A 76 7.25 -22.05 3.14
CA ALA A 76 5.90 -21.76 3.60
C ALA A 76 5.06 -21.09 2.49
N CYS A 77 5.62 -20.09 1.81
CA CYS A 77 4.95 -19.44 0.68
C CYS A 77 4.66 -20.41 -0.47
N PHE A 78 5.61 -21.31 -0.80
CA PHE A 78 5.42 -22.32 -1.83
C PHE A 78 4.28 -23.28 -1.50
N VAL A 79 4.21 -23.75 -0.24
CA VAL A 79 3.12 -24.62 0.23
C VAL A 79 1.77 -23.90 0.14
N VAL A 80 1.70 -22.62 0.52
CA VAL A 80 0.47 -21.82 0.41
C VAL A 80 0.04 -21.64 -1.05
N ILE A 81 0.98 -21.36 -1.95
CA ILE A 81 0.67 -21.20 -3.38
C ILE A 81 0.20 -22.53 -3.98
N ALA A 82 0.93 -23.62 -3.73
CA ALA A 82 0.60 -24.95 -4.23
C ALA A 82 -0.78 -25.41 -3.71
N SER A 83 -1.03 -25.26 -2.41
CA SER A 83 -2.35 -25.57 -1.83
C SER A 83 -3.46 -24.70 -2.43
N THR A 84 -3.24 -23.41 -2.64
CA THR A 84 -4.22 -22.52 -3.29
C THR A 84 -4.53 -22.95 -4.72
N MET A 85 -3.51 -23.38 -5.48
CA MET A 85 -3.70 -23.87 -6.85
C MET A 85 -4.48 -25.19 -6.93
N VAL A 86 -4.35 -26.05 -5.91
CA VAL A 86 -5.09 -27.32 -5.83
C VAL A 86 -6.52 -27.11 -5.33
N LEU A 87 -6.70 -26.23 -4.33
CA LEU A 87 -7.99 -26.00 -3.67
C LEU A 87 -8.92 -25.06 -4.46
N THR A 88 -8.39 -24.24 -5.36
CA THR A 88 -9.18 -23.28 -6.13
C THR A 88 -9.33 -23.77 -7.57
N PRO A 89 -10.50 -24.31 -7.99
CA PRO A 89 -10.72 -24.64 -9.39
C PRO A 89 -10.54 -23.36 -10.22
N SER A 90 -9.80 -23.46 -11.32
CA SER A 90 -9.52 -22.35 -12.24
C SER A 90 -10.83 -21.82 -12.84
N GLY A 91 -11.48 -20.90 -12.13
CA GLY A 91 -12.68 -20.23 -12.61
C GLY A 91 -12.34 -19.33 -13.79
N ARG A 92 -13.24 -19.29 -14.79
CA ARG A 92 -13.24 -18.49 -16.03
C ARG A 92 -13.02 -16.96 -15.89
N ILE A 93 -12.70 -16.47 -14.70
CA ILE A 93 -12.79 -15.06 -14.31
C ILE A 93 -11.42 -14.35 -14.38
N VAL A 94 -10.30 -15.09 -14.35
CA VAL A 94 -8.96 -14.49 -14.37
C VAL A 94 -8.11 -15.14 -15.46
N ARG A 95 -7.74 -14.37 -16.50
CA ARG A 95 -6.84 -14.85 -17.59
C ARG A 95 -5.42 -15.16 -17.10
N PHE A 96 -5.03 -14.66 -15.92
CA PHE A 96 -3.72 -14.86 -15.33
C PHE A 96 -3.82 -15.68 -14.05
N THR A 97 -2.99 -16.71 -13.91
CA THR A 97 -2.89 -17.48 -12.67
C THR A 97 -2.18 -16.66 -11.59
N GLY A 98 -2.53 -16.89 -10.32
CA GLY A 98 -1.91 -16.20 -9.17
C GLY A 98 -0.37 -16.17 -9.19
N PRO A 99 0.32 -17.29 -9.51
CA PRO A 99 1.79 -17.31 -9.60
C PRO A 99 2.35 -16.36 -10.67
N VAL A 100 1.69 -16.25 -11.83
CA VAL A 100 2.12 -15.33 -12.91
C VAL A 100 2.01 -13.88 -12.43
N GLY A 101 0.92 -13.53 -11.74
CA GLY A 101 0.77 -12.21 -11.13
C GLY A 101 1.87 -11.92 -10.10
N GLY A 102 2.18 -12.88 -9.23
CA GLY A 102 3.25 -12.76 -8.24
C GLY A 102 4.63 -12.54 -8.86
N LEU A 103 4.97 -13.31 -9.91
CA LEU A 103 6.23 -13.16 -10.65
C LEU A 103 6.34 -11.78 -11.31
N LEU A 104 5.25 -11.29 -11.93
CA LEU A 104 5.21 -9.96 -12.54
C LEU A 104 5.39 -8.84 -11.50
N ILE A 105 4.80 -8.97 -10.31
CA ILE A 105 5.00 -8.03 -9.20
C ILE A 105 6.47 -8.05 -8.73
N GLY A 106 7.08 -9.24 -8.61
CA GLY A 106 8.49 -9.38 -8.26
C GLY A 106 9.43 -8.72 -9.28
N LEU A 107 9.17 -8.96 -10.57
CA LEU A 107 9.90 -8.29 -11.67
C LEU A 107 9.71 -6.78 -11.63
N ALA A 108 8.48 -6.30 -11.38
CA ALA A 108 8.22 -4.87 -11.23
C ALA A 108 8.99 -4.26 -10.04
N GLN A 109 9.15 -5.00 -8.94
CA GLN A 109 9.98 -4.57 -7.81
C GLN A 109 11.47 -4.50 -8.18
N LEU A 110 11.99 -5.47 -8.94
CA LEU A 110 13.37 -5.44 -9.44
C LEU A 110 13.61 -4.24 -10.35
N VAL A 111 12.70 -3.99 -11.30
CA VAL A 111 12.76 -2.81 -12.18
C VAL A 111 12.69 -1.51 -11.37
N SER A 112 11.80 -1.43 -10.38
CA SER A 112 11.72 -0.24 -9.51
C SER A 112 13.01 -0.03 -8.72
N LEU A 113 13.67 -1.10 -8.26
CA LEU A 113 14.94 -1.00 -7.56
C LEU A 113 16.08 -0.58 -8.51
N ALA A 114 16.11 -1.12 -9.72
CA ALA A 114 17.10 -0.76 -10.73
C ALA A 114 16.97 0.70 -11.21
N THR A 115 15.73 1.16 -11.46
CA THR A 115 15.48 2.50 -12.00
C THR A 115 15.42 3.58 -10.92
N ARG A 116 14.71 3.35 -9.81
CA ARG A 116 14.50 4.36 -8.75
C ARG A 116 15.38 4.21 -7.53
N ARG A 117 16.10 3.09 -7.38
CA ARG A 117 16.84 2.74 -6.15
C ARG A 117 15.98 2.81 -4.90
N SER A 118 14.66 2.64 -5.05
CA SER A 118 13.69 2.71 -3.95
C SER A 118 12.76 1.50 -4.00
N LEU A 119 12.48 0.98 -2.81
CA LEU A 119 11.51 -0.08 -2.58
C LEU A 119 10.09 0.35 -2.99
N VAL A 120 9.23 -0.62 -3.31
CA VAL A 120 7.88 -0.36 -3.83
C VAL A 120 6.97 0.12 -2.69
N GLY A 121 6.60 1.39 -2.71
CA GLY A 121 5.69 1.96 -1.72
C GLY A 121 4.90 3.13 -2.29
N VAL A 122 3.58 3.12 -2.07
CA VAL A 122 2.66 4.19 -2.54
C VAL A 122 2.17 5.09 -1.41
N SER A 123 2.46 4.77 -0.15
CA SER A 123 1.99 5.58 0.97
C SER A 123 2.58 6.99 0.99
N SER A 124 3.79 7.20 0.44
CA SER A 124 4.37 8.56 0.32
C SER A 124 3.58 9.44 -0.64
N ALA A 125 2.93 8.86 -1.66
CA ALA A 125 2.11 9.61 -2.60
C ALA A 125 0.97 10.36 -1.88
N TYR A 126 0.35 9.77 -0.85
CA TYR A 126 -0.70 10.45 -0.08
C TYR A 126 -0.20 11.66 0.68
N GLN A 127 0.98 11.56 1.29
CA GLN A 127 1.59 12.69 1.98
C GLN A 127 2.00 13.78 0.97
N GLU A 128 2.65 13.41 -0.13
CA GLU A 128 3.05 14.35 -1.18
C GLU A 128 1.84 15.08 -1.79
N MET A 129 0.71 14.39 -1.99
CA MET A 129 -0.54 15.00 -2.45
C MET A 129 -1.09 16.00 -1.43
N GLY A 130 -1.04 15.65 -0.14
CA GLY A 130 -1.43 16.55 0.96
C GLY A 130 -0.53 17.78 1.05
N ASP A 131 0.78 17.60 0.94
CA ASP A 131 1.77 18.69 0.94
C ASP A 131 1.54 19.64 -0.24
N CYS A 132 1.28 19.10 -1.44
CA CYS A 132 0.97 19.87 -2.63
C CYS A 132 -0.29 20.73 -2.43
N PHE A 133 -1.36 20.11 -1.90
CA PHE A 133 -2.61 20.82 -1.63
C PHE A 133 -2.44 21.92 -0.57
N CYS A 134 -1.74 21.62 0.53
CA CYS A 134 -1.44 22.59 1.58
C CYS A 134 -0.62 23.79 1.07
N ARG A 135 0.35 23.56 0.17
CA ARG A 135 1.11 24.63 -0.50
C ARG A 135 0.21 25.50 -1.37
N LEU A 136 -0.65 24.88 -2.17
CA LEU A 136 -1.54 25.60 -3.08
C LEU A 136 -2.60 26.42 -2.32
N ALA A 137 -3.14 25.87 -1.24
CA ALA A 137 -4.15 26.53 -0.41
C ALA A 137 -3.58 27.69 0.44
N ARG A 138 -2.31 27.61 0.87
CA ARG A 138 -1.64 28.68 1.62
C ARG A 138 -0.71 29.47 0.71
N ASN A 139 -1.26 30.40 -0.07
CA ASN A 139 -0.50 31.30 -0.94
C ASN A 139 0.30 32.39 -0.17
N THR A 140 1.04 32.05 0.89
CA THR A 140 1.87 33.02 1.64
C THR A 140 3.03 32.35 2.40
N ARG A 141 4.25 32.84 2.14
CA ARG A 141 5.51 32.74 2.92
C ARG A 141 5.50 31.77 4.11
N ALA A 142 5.86 30.52 3.89
CA ALA A 142 6.46 29.71 4.95
C ALA A 142 7.55 28.83 4.35
N ASN A 143 8.79 29.26 4.59
CA ASN A 143 10.06 28.64 4.23
C ASN A 143 10.30 27.28 4.95
N THR A 144 9.24 26.59 5.39
CA THR A 144 9.30 25.37 6.22
C THR A 144 8.71 24.14 5.56
N ILE A 145 8.09 24.27 4.38
CA ILE A 145 7.62 23.09 3.64
C ILE A 145 8.82 22.54 2.86
N LYS A 146 9.44 21.47 3.40
CA LYS A 146 10.57 20.76 2.77
C LYS A 146 10.31 20.56 1.27
N PRO A 147 11.30 20.72 0.37
CA PRO A 147 11.12 20.42 -1.05
C PRO A 147 10.55 18.99 -1.17
N GLY A 148 9.33 18.90 -1.68
CA GLY A 148 8.60 17.64 -1.72
C GLY A 148 9.24 16.77 -2.78
N SER A 149 9.69 15.57 -2.40
CA SER A 149 10.08 14.58 -3.40
C SER A 149 8.79 14.13 -4.08
N TYR A 150 8.54 14.47 -5.35
CA TYR A 150 7.33 14.04 -6.06
C TYR A 150 7.39 12.56 -6.51
N ARG A 151 8.37 11.80 -6.00
CA ARG A 151 8.66 10.43 -6.48
C ARG A 151 7.49 9.48 -6.21
N GLY A 152 6.78 9.66 -5.10
CA GLY A 152 5.58 8.88 -4.77
C GLY A 152 4.43 9.18 -5.71
N ILE A 153 4.15 10.46 -5.99
CA ILE A 153 3.12 10.88 -6.95
C ILE A 153 3.45 10.39 -8.35
N LEU A 154 4.69 10.57 -8.82
CA LEU A 154 5.11 10.06 -10.13
C LEU A 154 4.96 8.53 -10.21
N PHE A 155 5.26 7.81 -9.12
CA PHE A 155 5.03 6.37 -9.08
C PHE A 155 3.55 6.00 -9.17
N ALA A 156 2.72 6.65 -8.35
CA ALA A 156 1.28 6.44 -8.32
C ALA A 156 0.64 6.74 -9.68
N ALA A 157 1.05 7.83 -10.33
CA ALA A 157 0.65 8.18 -11.69
C ALA A 157 1.07 7.10 -12.70
N GLY A 158 2.29 6.56 -12.58
CA GLY A 158 2.76 5.44 -13.40
C GLY A 158 1.93 4.17 -13.21
N ILE A 159 1.52 3.85 -11.99
CA ILE A 159 0.61 2.72 -11.71
C ILE A 159 -0.75 2.94 -12.39
N ALA A 160 -1.33 4.14 -12.24
CA ALA A 160 -2.61 4.47 -12.85
C ALA A 160 -2.55 4.43 -14.39
N ALA A 161 -1.51 5.04 -14.98
CA ALA A 161 -1.27 5.03 -16.42
C ALA A 161 -1.01 3.62 -16.96
N GLY A 162 -0.24 2.81 -16.22
CA GLY A 162 0.01 1.41 -16.57
C GLY A 162 -1.25 0.55 -16.54
N ALA A 163 -2.08 0.71 -15.51
CA ALA A 163 -3.38 0.03 -15.43
C ALA A 163 -4.32 0.45 -16.57
N TRP A 164 -4.38 1.75 -16.87
CA TRP A 164 -5.16 2.28 -17.98
C TRP A 164 -4.68 1.72 -19.33
N MET A 165 -3.37 1.75 -19.60
CA MET A 165 -2.76 1.22 -20.82
C MET A 165 -3.01 -0.28 -20.95
N PHE A 166 -2.86 -1.04 -19.87
CA PHE A 166 -3.10 -2.48 -19.87
C PHE A 166 -4.53 -2.83 -20.27
N LEU A 167 -5.52 -2.08 -19.78
CA LEU A 167 -6.92 -2.28 -20.13
C LEU A 167 -7.24 -1.93 -21.58
N ARG A 168 -6.48 -1.01 -22.19
CA ARG A 168 -6.58 -0.69 -23.62
C ARG A 168 -5.98 -1.79 -24.49
N LEU A 169 -4.86 -2.37 -24.06
CA LEU A 169 -4.16 -3.43 -24.79
C LEU A 169 -4.82 -4.80 -24.65
N VAL A 170 -5.55 -5.04 -23.55
CA VAL A 170 -6.24 -6.31 -23.28
C VAL A 170 -7.74 -6.08 -23.02
N PRO A 171 -8.56 -5.86 -24.07
CA PRO A 171 -10.00 -5.73 -23.92
C PRO A 171 -10.61 -6.97 -23.26
N GLY A 172 -11.44 -6.76 -22.23
CA GLY A 172 -12.06 -7.83 -21.44
C GLY A 172 -11.15 -8.49 -20.41
N GLY A 173 -9.98 -7.92 -20.09
CA GLY A 173 -9.06 -8.44 -19.08
C GLY A 173 -9.52 -8.31 -17.63
N VAL A 174 -10.53 -7.47 -17.34
CA VAL A 174 -11.09 -7.27 -16.00
C VAL A 174 -12.59 -7.50 -16.06
N THR A 175 -13.01 -8.72 -15.71
CA THR A 175 -14.40 -9.16 -15.61
C THR A 175 -14.72 -9.53 -14.16
N GLY A 176 -14.51 -8.58 -13.25
CA GLY A 176 -14.83 -8.75 -11.83
C GLY A 176 -16.09 -7.96 -11.45
N PRO A 177 -16.95 -8.48 -10.54
CA PRO A 177 -18.03 -7.69 -9.96
C PRO A 177 -17.43 -6.45 -9.28
N LEU A 178 -17.89 -5.27 -9.69
CA LEU A 178 -17.50 -4.01 -9.06
C LEU A 178 -17.98 -4.05 -7.61
N PRO A 179 -17.09 -3.84 -6.61
CA PRO A 179 -17.52 -3.73 -5.23
C PRO A 179 -18.49 -2.55 -5.13
N HIS A 180 -19.76 -2.84 -4.86
CA HIS A 180 -20.80 -1.83 -4.73
C HIS A 180 -20.70 -1.22 -3.33
N VAL A 181 -19.72 -0.34 -3.15
CA VAL A 181 -19.49 0.39 -1.90
C VAL A 181 -20.12 1.77 -2.05
N SER A 182 -20.83 2.24 -1.01
CA SER A 182 -21.37 3.59 -1.02
C SER A 182 -20.22 4.61 -1.14
N PRO A 183 -20.37 5.68 -1.94
CA PRO A 183 -19.32 6.68 -2.12
C PRO A 183 -18.83 7.27 -0.79
N THR A 184 -19.74 7.48 0.16
CA THR A 184 -19.42 7.99 1.50
C THR A 184 -18.54 7.04 2.30
N MET A 185 -18.80 5.74 2.25
CA MET A 185 -17.93 4.72 2.87
C MET A 185 -16.59 4.60 2.16
N ALA A 186 -16.59 4.75 0.83
CA ALA A 186 -15.37 4.75 0.04
C ALA A 186 -14.46 5.92 0.42
N THR A 187 -15.01 7.14 0.51
CA THR A 187 -14.28 8.35 0.91
C THR A 187 -13.79 8.27 2.34
N THR A 188 -14.65 7.93 3.31
CA THR A 188 -14.24 7.77 4.71
C THR A 188 -13.18 6.67 4.88
N GLY A 189 -13.34 5.55 4.17
CA GLY A 189 -12.33 4.50 4.10
C GLY A 189 -11.01 4.98 3.51
N GLY A 190 -11.06 5.84 2.48
CA GLY A 190 -9.89 6.47 1.86
C GLY A 190 -9.12 7.36 2.84
N VAL A 191 -9.82 8.18 3.63
CA VAL A 191 -9.22 9.02 4.69
C VAL A 191 -8.47 8.16 5.70
N LEU A 192 -9.15 7.15 6.26
CA LEU A 192 -8.58 6.23 7.24
C LEU A 192 -7.38 5.46 6.66
N MET A 193 -7.49 5.04 5.41
CA MET A 193 -6.43 4.31 4.70
C MET A 193 -5.18 5.17 4.52
N ALA A 194 -5.32 6.42 4.06
CA ALA A 194 -4.20 7.33 3.87
C ALA A 194 -3.50 7.61 5.20
N ILE A 195 -4.26 8.03 6.22
CA ILE A 195 -3.74 8.33 7.56
C ILE A 195 -3.08 7.09 8.18
N GLY A 196 -3.77 5.95 8.17
CA GLY A 196 -3.28 4.70 8.75
C GLY A 196 -1.98 4.22 8.08
N SER A 197 -1.88 4.32 6.75
CA SER A 197 -0.66 3.94 6.03
C SER A 197 0.55 4.84 6.35
N ARG A 198 0.32 6.10 6.72
CA ARG A 198 1.39 7.00 7.17
C ARG A 198 1.75 6.78 8.63
N MET A 199 0.76 6.54 9.50
CA MET A 199 0.98 6.16 10.90
C MET A 199 1.81 4.89 11.02
N ALA A 200 1.52 3.88 10.19
CA ALA A 200 2.27 2.63 10.15
C ALA A 200 3.67 2.77 9.51
N GLY A 201 4.02 3.93 8.95
CA GLY A 201 5.29 4.13 8.23
C GLY A 201 5.35 3.45 6.85
N GLY A 202 4.22 2.96 6.33
CA GLY A 202 4.17 2.21 5.08
C GLY A 202 2.80 1.56 4.84
N CYS A 203 2.59 1.11 3.60
CA CYS A 203 1.38 0.39 3.19
C CYS A 203 1.65 -1.11 3.07
N THR A 204 0.61 -1.89 2.74
CA THR A 204 0.71 -3.34 2.50
C THR A 204 1.74 -3.69 1.42
N SER A 205 1.89 -2.88 0.36
CA SER A 205 2.90 -3.13 -0.67
C SER A 205 4.33 -2.88 -0.15
N GLY A 206 4.53 -1.85 0.66
CA GLY A 206 5.84 -1.51 1.23
C GLY A 206 6.29 -2.49 2.30
N HIS A 207 5.45 -2.75 3.30
CA HIS A 207 5.78 -3.74 4.34
C HIS A 207 5.74 -5.17 3.81
N GLY A 208 4.77 -5.49 2.94
CA GLY A 208 4.59 -6.82 2.38
C GLY A 208 5.66 -7.20 1.37
N ILE A 209 5.72 -6.49 0.24
CA ILE A 209 6.60 -6.90 -0.88
C ILE A 209 8.07 -6.59 -0.55
N SER A 210 8.34 -5.46 0.10
CA SER A 210 9.72 -5.06 0.41
C SER A 210 10.15 -5.45 1.83
N GLY A 211 9.26 -5.30 2.84
CA GLY A 211 9.60 -5.54 4.25
C GLY A 211 9.72 -7.03 4.63
N ILE A 212 8.88 -7.92 4.08
CA ILE A 212 9.02 -9.38 4.31
C ILE A 212 10.31 -9.90 3.66
N SER A 213 10.68 -9.43 2.47
CA SER A 213 11.94 -9.80 1.81
C SER A 213 13.18 -9.39 2.62
N LEU A 214 13.05 -8.40 3.50
CA LEU A 214 14.10 -7.95 4.41
C LEU A 214 14.05 -8.64 5.80
N LEU A 215 13.09 -9.55 6.04
CA LEU A 215 12.87 -10.23 7.32
C LEU A 215 12.75 -9.27 8.52
N SER A 216 12.09 -8.13 8.31
CA SER A 216 11.86 -7.15 9.38
C SER A 216 10.68 -7.59 10.28
N VAL A 217 10.91 -7.71 11.60
CA VAL A 217 9.84 -8.03 12.57
C VAL A 217 8.72 -6.99 12.47
N SER A 218 9.11 -5.71 12.42
CA SER A 218 8.19 -4.59 12.32
C SER A 218 7.27 -4.70 11.10
N SER A 219 7.78 -5.18 9.97
CA SER A 219 6.97 -5.38 8.77
C SER A 219 5.96 -6.52 8.94
N MET A 220 6.36 -7.65 9.54
CA MET A 220 5.44 -8.77 9.79
C MET A 220 4.31 -8.37 10.74
N VAL A 221 4.64 -7.67 11.84
CA VAL A 221 3.64 -7.17 12.80
C VAL A 221 2.71 -6.16 12.14
N SER A 222 3.24 -5.26 11.31
CA SER A 222 2.43 -4.29 10.57
C SER A 222 1.46 -4.98 9.60
N ILE A 223 1.90 -6.02 8.90
CA ILE A 223 1.03 -6.78 7.99
C ILE A 223 -0.02 -7.58 8.76
N ALA A 224 0.38 -8.29 9.81
CA ALA A 224 -0.53 -9.06 10.65
C ALA A 224 -1.64 -8.17 11.22
N SER A 225 -1.27 -7.00 11.77
CA SER A 225 -2.25 -6.03 12.28
C SER A 225 -3.15 -5.45 11.19
N MET A 226 -2.63 -5.18 9.98
CA MET A 226 -3.46 -4.74 8.84
C MET A 226 -4.49 -5.80 8.45
N PHE A 227 -4.11 -7.08 8.36
CA PHE A 227 -5.03 -8.17 8.02
C PHE A 227 -6.04 -8.47 9.11
N VAL A 228 -5.62 -8.49 10.39
CA VAL A 228 -6.54 -8.66 11.53
C VAL A 228 -7.56 -7.52 11.57
N SER A 229 -7.10 -6.28 11.42
CA SER A 229 -7.98 -5.11 11.38
C SER A 229 -8.96 -5.20 10.20
N ALA A 230 -8.50 -5.63 9.02
CA ALA A 230 -9.37 -5.83 7.87
C ALA A 230 -10.44 -6.91 8.13
N ALA A 231 -10.07 -8.05 8.72
CA ALA A 231 -11.01 -9.12 9.07
C ALA A 231 -12.07 -8.65 10.07
N VAL A 232 -11.66 -7.90 11.10
CA VAL A 232 -12.58 -7.30 12.09
C VAL A 232 -13.52 -6.30 11.42
N VAL A 233 -12.99 -5.36 10.63
CA VAL A 233 -13.79 -4.33 9.96
C VAL A 233 -14.79 -4.95 8.98
N VAL A 234 -14.41 -6.00 8.25
CA VAL A 234 -15.33 -6.73 7.36
C VAL A 234 -16.49 -7.33 8.13
N ARG A 235 -16.28 -7.82 9.36
CA ARG A 235 -17.37 -8.36 10.21
C ARG A 235 -18.23 -7.28 10.86
N LEU A 236 -17.70 -6.08 11.06
CA LEU A 236 -18.44 -4.96 11.66
C LEU A 236 -19.28 -4.20 10.64
N VAL A 237 -18.85 -4.19 9.38
CA VAL A 237 -19.45 -3.38 8.31
C VAL A 237 -20.21 -4.25 7.29
N GLY A 238 -19.99 -5.56 7.32
CA GLY A 238 -20.57 -6.56 6.40
C GLY A 238 -21.71 -7.34 7.02
#